data_AF-A0A1W1C8W7-F1
#
_entry.id   AF-A0A1W1C8W7-F1
#
_cell.length_a   1.000
_cell.length_b   1.000
_cell.length_c   1.000
_cell.angle_alpha   90.00
_cell.angle_beta   90.00
_cell.angle_gamma   90.00
#
_symmetry.space_group_name_H-M   'P 1'
#
loop_
_entity.id
_entity.type
_entity.pdbx_description
1 polymer ?
#
loop_
_entity_poly.entity_id
_entity_poly.type
_entity_poly.pdbx_seq_one_letter_code
_entity_poly.pdbx_strand_id
1 'polypeptide(L)'
;MGINKLPDKKDVKTFVWVIYALQFIALFTVGLSFLLSGFLAYMKYDENIGLMEESHLQWQIKTFWSVLFGLSLGVFFIFFFIGKFILLLTELWLIYRVVKGSIFLTQGRGVNTDGFF
;
A
#
# COMPACT_ATOMS: atom_id res chain seq x y z
N MET A 1 -10.39 25.68 22.37
CA MET A 1 -9.26 24.74 22.27
C MET A 1 -9.87 23.35 22.12
N GLY A 2 -10.09 22.92 20.87
CA GLY A 2 -10.76 21.66 20.60
C GLY A 2 -9.88 20.51 21.06
N ILE A 3 -10.40 19.65 21.92
CA ILE A 3 -9.80 18.36 22.22
C ILE A 3 -9.69 17.59 20.90
N ASN A 4 -8.50 17.59 20.28
CA ASN A 4 -8.16 16.62 19.25
C ASN A 4 -8.21 15.26 19.94
N LYS A 5 -9.38 14.61 19.90
CA LYS A 5 -9.48 13.20 20.25
C LYS A 5 -8.56 12.49 19.29
N LEU A 6 -7.48 11.90 19.83
CA LEU A 6 -6.70 10.94 19.08
C LEU A 6 -7.68 9.93 18.49
N PRO A 7 -7.60 9.65 17.17
CA PRO A 7 -8.51 8.69 16.54
C PRO A 7 -8.46 7.37 17.29
N ASP A 8 -9.62 6.73 17.49
CA ASP A 8 -9.65 5.45 18.20
C ASP A 8 -8.74 4.45 17.48
N LYS A 9 -7.86 3.78 18.23
CA LYS A 9 -6.84 2.89 17.68
C LYS A 9 -7.46 1.78 16.81
N LYS A 10 -8.70 1.37 17.13
CA LYS A 10 -9.46 0.40 16.34
C LYS A 10 -9.87 0.94 14.96
N ASP A 11 -10.25 2.21 14.87
CA ASP A 11 -10.66 2.83 13.62
C ASP A 11 -9.47 2.90 12.66
N VAL A 12 -8.31 3.34 13.14
CA VAL A 12 -7.09 3.43 12.34
C VAL A 12 -6.67 2.05 11.81
N LYS A 13 -6.60 1.04 12.68
CA LYS A 13 -6.25 -0.32 12.27
C LYS A 13 -7.20 -0.87 11.20
N THR A 14 -8.48 -0.52 11.27
CA THR A 14 -9.47 -0.87 10.26
C THR A 14 -9.16 -0.20 8.92
N PHE A 15 -8.83 1.09 8.91
CA PHE A 15 -8.40 1.79 7.69
C PHE A 15 -7.15 1.17 7.06
N VAL A 16 -6.14 0.81 7.84
CA VAL A 16 -4.94 0.14 7.32
C VAL A 16 -5.30 -1.19 6.63
N TRP A 17 -6.20 -1.98 7.23
CA TRP A 17 -6.71 -3.21 6.61
C TRP A 17 -7.49 -2.96 5.32
N VAL A 18 -8.35 -1.93 5.30
CA VAL A 18 -9.10 -1.54 4.10
C VAL A 18 -8.15 -1.17 2.96
N ILE A 19 -7.08 -0.43 3.25
CA ILE A 19 -6.09 -0.05 2.23
C ILE A 19 -5.39 -1.31 1.68
N TYR A 20 -4.99 -2.26 2.53
CA TYR A 20 -4.43 -3.54 2.05
C TYR A 20 -5.42 -4.34 1.19
N ALA A 21 -6.69 -4.37 1.57
CA ALA A 21 -7.74 -5.03 0.79
C ALA A 21 -7.91 -4.37 -0.58
N LEU A 22 -7.94 -3.04 -0.66
CA LEU A 22 -8.04 -2.30 -1.92
C LEU A 22 -6.82 -2.53 -2.83
N GLN A 23 -5.62 -2.60 -2.24
CA GLN A 23 -4.38 -2.96 -2.94
C GLN A 23 -4.42 -4.39 -3.48
N PHE A 24 -4.99 -5.34 -2.74
CA PHE A 24 -5.15 -6.71 -3.21
C PHE A 24 -6.19 -6.82 -4.33
N ILE A 25 -7.34 -6.16 -4.18
CA ILE A 25 -8.40 -6.11 -5.19
C ILE A 25 -7.91 -5.50 -6.51
N ALA A 26 -6.89 -4.64 -6.47
CA ALA A 26 -6.32 -4.00 -7.65
C ALA A 26 -5.80 -5.00 -8.70
N LEU A 27 -5.40 -6.20 -8.27
CA LEU A 27 -5.00 -7.30 -9.15
C LEU A 27 -6.12 -7.71 -10.12
N PHE A 28 -7.39 -7.50 -9.73
CA PHE A 28 -8.56 -7.89 -10.52
C PHE A 28 -9.25 -6.71 -11.22
N THR A 29 -8.96 -5.47 -10.84
CA THR A 29 -9.64 -4.27 -11.35
C THR A 29 -8.80 -3.44 -12.32
N VAL A 30 -7.73 -4.00 -12.90
CA VAL A 30 -6.82 -3.26 -13.80
C VAL A 30 -6.26 -1.99 -13.13
N GLY A 31 -6.03 -2.02 -11.81
CA GLY A 31 -5.43 -0.91 -11.07
C GLY A 31 -6.34 0.25 -10.65
N LEU A 32 -7.65 0.26 -10.96
CA LEU A 32 -8.55 1.34 -10.51
C LEU A 32 -8.65 1.45 -8.98
N SER A 33 -8.86 0.32 -8.28
CA SER A 33 -8.88 0.32 -6.80
C SER A 33 -7.50 0.65 -6.20
N PHE A 34 -6.44 0.52 -6.99
CA PHE A 34 -5.07 0.84 -6.56
C PHE A 34 -4.89 2.34 -6.32
N LEU A 35 -5.41 3.17 -7.22
CA LEU A 35 -5.35 4.63 -7.08
C LEU A 35 -6.08 5.10 -5.82
N LEU A 36 -7.27 4.55 -5.56
CA LEU A 36 -8.05 4.85 -4.36
C LEU A 36 -7.28 4.44 -3.09
N SER A 37 -6.63 3.28 -3.10
CA SER A 37 -5.83 2.81 -1.97
C SER A 37 -4.68 3.75 -1.61
N GLY A 38 -3.98 4.29 -2.62
CA GLY A 38 -2.89 5.23 -2.42
C GLY A 38 -3.36 6.56 -1.85
N PHE A 39 -4.48 7.08 -2.37
CA PHE A 39 -5.07 8.33 -1.86
C PHE A 39 -5.49 8.20 -0.39
N LEU A 40 -6.17 7.10 -0.03
CA LEU A 40 -6.57 6.84 1.35
C LEU A 40 -5.37 6.71 2.29
N ALA A 41 -4.27 6.10 1.84
CA ALA A 41 -3.06 5.99 2.62
C ALA A 41 -2.43 7.37 2.92
N TYR A 42 -2.41 8.28 1.95
CA TYR A 42 -1.95 9.66 2.17
C TYR A 42 -2.87 10.44 3.11
N MET A 43 -4.19 10.37 2.92
CA MET A 43 -5.14 11.08 3.79
C MET A 43 -4.99 10.67 5.26
N LYS A 44 -4.75 9.39 5.52
CA LYS A 44 -4.62 8.88 6.89
C LYS A 44 -3.20 9.02 7.44
N TYR A 45 -2.21 9.36 6.64
CA TYR A 45 -0.82 9.42 7.09
C TYR A 45 -0.61 10.49 8.17
N ASP A 46 -1.03 11.72 7.92
CA ASP A 46 -0.78 12.87 8.82
C ASP A 46 -1.47 12.69 10.19
N GLU A 47 -2.61 12.01 10.22
CA GLU A 47 -3.36 11.74 11.45
C GLU A 47 -2.71 10.68 12.35
N ASN A 48 -1.71 9.94 11.83
CA ASN A 48 -1.14 8.76 12.50
C ASN A 48 0.36 8.86 12.78
N ILE A 49 0.95 10.05 12.63
CA ILE A 49 2.37 10.30 12.94
C ILE A 49 2.64 9.97 14.42
N GLY A 50 3.68 9.17 14.67
CA GLY A 50 4.08 8.69 15.99
C GLY A 50 3.33 7.42 16.45
N LEU A 51 2.43 6.88 15.64
CA LEU A 51 1.71 5.63 15.93
C LEU A 51 2.32 4.44 15.16
N MET A 52 2.03 3.21 15.62
CA MET A 52 2.50 1.99 14.95
C MET A 52 1.98 1.92 13.50
N GLU A 53 0.77 2.43 13.28
CA GLU A 53 0.07 2.48 12.01
C GLU A 53 0.75 3.39 10.97
N GLU A 54 1.55 4.38 11.41
CA GLU A 54 2.36 5.22 10.53
C GLU A 54 3.24 4.37 9.61
N SER A 55 3.93 3.38 10.18
CA SER A 55 4.84 2.51 9.43
C SER A 55 4.13 1.71 8.34
N HIS A 56 2.88 1.30 8.60
CA HIS A 56 2.06 0.60 7.61
C HIS A 56 1.57 1.53 6.51
N LEU A 57 1.16 2.76 6.86
CA LEU A 57 0.74 3.76 5.87
C LEU A 57 1.91 4.15 4.97
N GLN A 58 3.11 4.37 5.53
CA GLN A 58 4.33 4.57 4.73
C GLN A 58 4.63 3.37 3.83
N TRP A 59 4.51 2.15 4.36
CA TRP A 59 4.68 0.92 3.58
C TRP A 59 3.69 0.83 2.42
N GLN A 60 2.42 1.20 2.64
CA GLN A 60 1.37 1.22 1.63
C GLN A 60 1.61 2.31 0.57
N ILE A 61 2.04 3.50 0.98
CA ILE A 61 2.43 4.61 0.08
C ILE A 61 3.62 4.20 -0.79
N LYS A 62 4.65 3.59 -0.23
CA LYS A 62 5.79 3.06 -1.01
C LYS A 62 5.37 1.98 -1.99
N THR A 63 4.46 1.09 -1.57
CA THR A 63 3.90 0.06 -2.44
C THR A 63 3.15 0.70 -3.61
N PHE A 64 2.34 1.72 -3.34
CA PHE A 64 1.64 2.51 -4.35
C PHE A 64 2.61 3.03 -5.44
N TRP A 65 3.67 3.73 -5.05
CA TRP A 65 4.63 4.25 -6.03
C TRP A 65 5.41 3.16 -6.76
N SER A 66 5.82 2.09 -6.07
CA SER A 66 6.58 1.00 -6.71
C SER A 66 5.77 0.27 -7.79
N VAL A 67 4.50 0.02 -7.52
CA VAL A 67 3.59 -0.65 -8.46
C VAL A 67 3.16 0.29 -9.56
N LEU A 68 2.88 1.56 -9.26
CA LEU A 68 2.57 2.55 -10.30
C LEU A 68 3.71 2.65 -11.31
N PHE A 69 4.96 2.72 -10.84
CA PHE A 69 6.14 2.72 -11.70
C PHE A 69 6.29 1.43 -12.51
N GLY A 70 6.13 0.26 -11.86
CA GLY A 70 6.18 -1.04 -12.53
C GLY A 70 5.12 -1.21 -13.61
N LEU A 71 3.88 -0.77 -13.35
CA LEU A 71 2.79 -0.76 -14.32
C LEU A 71 3.07 0.19 -15.48
N SER A 72 3.51 1.42 -15.20
CA SER A 72 3.88 2.39 -16.25
C SER A 72 5.00 1.86 -17.15
N LEU A 73 6.04 1.25 -16.57
CA LEU A 73 7.10 0.61 -17.34
C LEU A 73 6.59 -0.59 -18.14
N GLY A 74 5.79 -1.47 -17.54
CA GLY A 74 5.26 -2.65 -18.20
C GLY A 74 4.39 -2.31 -19.41
N VAL A 75 3.56 -1.27 -19.30
CA VAL A 75 2.76 -0.74 -20.40
C VAL A 75 3.64 -0.08 -21.47
N PHE A 76 4.65 0.70 -21.07
CA PHE A 76 5.58 1.33 -22.01
C PHE A 76 6.33 0.30 -22.86
N PHE A 77 6.73 -0.82 -22.26
CA PHE A 77 7.44 -1.91 -22.93
C PHE A 77 6.55 -3.03 -23.49
N ILE A 78 5.23 -2.84 -23.56
CA ILE A 78 4.27 -3.90 -23.93
C ILE A 78 4.56 -4.51 -25.31
N PHE A 79 5.06 -3.70 -26.26
CA PHE A 79 5.38 -4.13 -27.62
C PHE A 79 6.63 -5.01 -27.73
N PHE A 80 7.50 -4.99 -26.73
CA PHE A 80 8.80 -5.68 -26.77
C PHE A 80 8.78 -7.06 -26.10
N PHE A 81 7.60 -7.65 -25.85
CA PHE A 81 7.37 -8.85 -25.03
C PHE A 81 7.84 -8.76 -23.56
N ILE A 82 8.91 -8.01 -23.28
CA ILE A 82 9.46 -7.73 -21.94
C ILE A 82 8.44 -7.02 -21.04
N GLY A 83 7.53 -6.21 -21.61
CA GLY A 83 6.46 -5.55 -20.85
C GLY A 83 5.60 -6.54 -20.06
N LYS A 84 5.28 -7.71 -20.61
CA LYS A 84 4.51 -8.76 -19.89
C LYS A 84 5.27 -9.29 -18.67
N PHE A 85 6.59 -9.47 -18.78
CA PHE A 85 7.42 -9.89 -17.65
C PHE A 85 7.49 -8.81 -16.56
N ILE A 86 7.61 -7.55 -16.95
CA ILE A 86 7.61 -6.42 -16.00
C ILE A 86 6.28 -6.36 -15.24
N LEU A 87 5.15 -6.51 -15.95
CA LEU A 87 3.82 -6.52 -15.33
C LEU A 87 3.68 -7.70 -14.35
N LEU A 88 4.09 -8.91 -14.76
CA LEU A 88 4.05 -10.10 -13.89
C LEU A 88 4.90 -9.93 -12.63
N LEU A 89 6.13 -9.41 -12.77
CA LEU A 89 7.00 -9.13 -11.62
C LEU A 89 6.39 -8.06 -10.69
N THR A 90 5.72 -7.06 -11.26
CA THR A 90 5.03 -6.01 -10.50
C THR A 90 3.84 -6.58 -9.70
N GLU A 91 3.08 -7.51 -10.27
CA GLU A 91 1.98 -8.20 -9.57
C GLU A 91 2.49 -9.07 -8.43
N LEU A 92 3.54 -9.88 -8.67
CA LEU A 92 4.17 -10.70 -7.64
C LEU A 92 4.72 -9.85 -6.50
N TRP A 93 5.33 -8.71 -6.85
CA TRP A 93 5.82 -7.73 -5.89
C TRP A 93 4.70 -7.14 -5.03
N LEU A 94 3.57 -6.77 -5.65
CA LEU A 94 2.40 -6.26 -4.93
C LEU A 94 1.87 -7.31 -3.92
N ILE A 95 1.72 -8.57 -4.35
CA ILE A 95 1.25 -9.66 -3.48
C ILE A 95 2.17 -9.82 -2.27
N TYR A 96 3.49 -9.88 -2.48
CA TYR A 96 4.48 -9.96 -1.41
C TYR A 96 4.32 -8.81 -0.40
N ARG A 97 4.22 -7.56 -0.89
CA ARG A 97 4.13 -6.36 -0.05
C ARG A 97 2.85 -6.34 0.77
N VAL A 98 1.73 -6.75 0.19
CA VAL A 98 0.43 -6.85 0.90
C VAL A 98 0.51 -7.93 1.98
N VAL A 99 0.96 -9.15 1.65
CA VAL A 99 1.06 -10.25 2.61
C VAL A 99 1.99 -9.92 3.76
N LYS A 100 3.20 -9.42 3.49
CA LYS A 100 4.17 -9.02 4.53
C LYS A 100 3.57 -7.95 5.45
N GLY A 101 2.95 -6.92 4.86
CA GLY A 101 2.30 -5.86 5.62
C GLY A 101 1.17 -6.36 6.53
N SER A 102 0.28 -7.19 6.00
CA SER A 102 -0.85 -7.79 6.73
C SER A 102 -0.41 -8.70 7.88
N ILE A 103 0.66 -9.49 7.70
CA ILE A 103 1.22 -10.35 8.77
C ILE A 103 1.70 -9.49 9.95
N PHE A 104 2.49 -8.45 9.67
CA PHE A 104 3.01 -7.56 10.71
C PHE A 104 1.88 -6.81 11.43
N LEU A 105 0.86 -6.36 10.70
CA LEU A 105 -0.31 -5.69 11.28
C LEU A 105 -1.11 -6.61 12.21
N THR A 106 -1.22 -7.89 11.84
CA THR A 106 -1.89 -8.93 12.65
C THR A 106 -1.11 -9.18 13.94
N GLN A 107 0.22 -9.14 13.87
CA GLN A 107 1.11 -9.30 15.03
C GLN A 107 1.22 -8.04 15.90
N GLY A 108 0.59 -6.93 15.51
CA GLY A 108 0.70 -5.65 16.23
C GLY A 108 2.12 -5.05 16.18
N ARG A 109 2.86 -5.34 15.11
CA ARG A 109 4.23 -4.83 14.89
C ARG A 109 4.25 -3.90 13.69
N GLY A 110 5.00 -2.81 13.78
CA GLY A 110 5.26 -1.94 12.64
C GLY A 110 6.13 -2.63 11.58
N VAL A 111 6.05 -2.15 10.33
CA VAL A 111 6.86 -2.65 9.21
C VAL A 111 8.10 -1.78 9.06
N ASN A 112 9.21 -2.35 8.61
CA ASN A 112 10.40 -1.56 8.29
C ASN A 112 10.13 -0.61 7.11
N THR A 113 10.46 0.67 7.27
CA THR A 113 10.24 1.70 6.25
C THR A 113 11.54 2.29 5.73
N ASP A 114 12.69 1.68 6.00
CA ASP A 114 14.00 2.23 5.69
C ASP A 114 14.39 2.00 4.21
N GLY A 115 13.59 1.20 3.49
CA GLY A 115 13.81 0.87 2.08
C GLY A 115 12.52 0.54 1.33
N PHE A 116 12.69 0.04 0.10
CA PHE A 116 11.59 -0.49 -0.72
C PHE A 116 11.42 -2.01 -0.57
N PHE A 117 12.28 -2.73 0.18
CA PHE A 117 12.27 -4.20 0.30
C PHE A 117 11.68 -4.75 1.62
#